data_AF-A0AAX2JC23-F1
#
_entry.id   AF-A0AAX2JC23-F1
#
_cell.length_a   1.000
_cell.length_b   1.000
_cell.length_c   1.000
_cell.angle_alpha   90.00
_cell.angle_beta   90.00
_cell.angle_gamma   90.00
#
_symmetry.space_group_name_H-M   'P 1'
#
loop_
_entity.id
_entity.type
_entity.pdbx_description
1 polymer ?
#
loop_
_entity_poly.entity_id
_entity_poly.type
_entity_poly.pdbx_seq_one_letter_code
_entity_poly.pdbx_strand_id
1 'polypeptide(L)'
;MNKNVLNKLEAALEKQEYKSNFDFEKFEIREKSVIDLVIQKEKLISRKLDKYNESLFDICEAIYDISVVLKATNSFMEWYEGCGLTKDMISMYLKRHSLYQEFPNYKSFISALTDSAVKILTNKDVTYDNRLMIVDKRMSNTQDIKEFLQPCIEKTKEEFKKEIPFFNTKRIKKMKKRVDKIEDPKELKSLVDKISIYKKEIKEIEQLLKDKEKEFENKNNLQIEYNGDENEND
;
A
#
# COMPACT_ATOMS: atom_id res chain seq x y z
N MET A 1 11.66 30.32 20.15
CA MET A 1 11.73 30.43 18.66
C MET A 1 11.32 31.83 18.24
N ASN A 2 12.11 32.47 17.38
CA ASN A 2 12.02 33.91 17.09
C ASN A 2 10.90 34.17 16.05
N LYS A 3 9.85 34.92 16.41
CA LYS A 3 8.70 35.27 15.51
C LYS A 3 9.15 35.81 14.15
N ASN A 4 10.29 36.51 14.10
CA ASN A 4 10.89 37.05 12.89
C ASN A 4 11.40 35.99 11.90
N VAL A 5 11.81 34.81 12.37
CA VAL A 5 12.29 33.72 11.51
C VAL A 5 11.11 32.97 10.91
N LEU A 6 10.04 32.75 11.68
CA LEU A 6 8.77 32.20 11.21
C LEU A 6 8.13 33.09 10.13
N ASN A 7 8.05 34.40 10.37
CA ASN A 7 7.49 35.35 9.38
C ASN A 7 8.33 35.41 8.09
N LYS A 8 9.67 35.28 8.19
CA LYS A 8 10.56 35.23 7.02
C LYS A 8 10.43 33.91 6.25
N LEU A 9 10.21 32.80 6.95
CA LEU A 9 9.92 31.49 6.33
C LEU A 9 8.55 31.48 5.65
N GLU A 10 7.52 32.05 6.29
CA GLU A 10 6.19 32.21 5.68
C GLU A 10 6.25 33.12 4.43
N ALA A 11 6.99 34.23 4.49
CA ALA A 11 7.21 35.11 3.34
C ALA A 11 8.06 34.45 2.23
N ALA A 12 9.00 33.56 2.58
CA ALA A 12 9.78 32.79 1.61
C ALA A 12 8.95 31.67 0.94
N LEU A 13 8.06 31.02 1.70
CA LEU A 13 7.03 30.09 1.19
C LEU A 13 5.93 30.82 0.39
N GLU A 14 5.72 32.11 0.62
CA GLU A 14 4.90 32.98 -0.24
C GLU A 14 5.55 33.29 -1.58
N LYS A 15 6.87 33.25 -1.68
CA LYS A 15 7.61 33.50 -2.92
C LYS A 15 7.71 32.31 -3.88
N GLN A 16 7.22 31.12 -3.52
CA GLN A 16 6.89 30.13 -4.55
C GLN A 16 5.70 30.68 -5.35
N GLU A 17 5.97 31.04 -6.61
CA GLU A 17 4.96 31.43 -7.57
C GLU A 17 4.07 30.21 -7.85
N TYR A 18 2.94 30.16 -7.15
CA TYR A 18 1.87 29.22 -7.48
C TYR A 18 1.37 29.57 -8.88
N LYS A 19 1.53 28.65 -9.82
CA LYS A 19 1.02 28.79 -11.18
C LYS A 19 -0.26 27.98 -11.30
N SER A 20 -1.36 28.68 -11.56
CA SER A 20 -2.63 28.01 -11.88
C SER A 20 -2.50 27.24 -13.19
N ASN A 21 -3.03 26.01 -13.20
CA ASN A 21 -3.20 25.23 -14.42
C ASN A 21 -4.55 25.52 -15.10
N PHE A 22 -5.38 26.39 -14.51
CA PHE A 22 -6.66 26.78 -15.09
C PHE A 22 -6.46 27.79 -16.22
N ASP A 23 -7.10 27.52 -17.36
CA ASP A 23 -7.03 28.37 -18.54
C ASP A 23 -8.09 29.48 -18.46
N PHE A 24 -7.72 30.61 -17.86
CA PHE A 24 -8.62 31.77 -17.72
C PHE A 24 -9.02 32.37 -19.08
N GLU A 25 -8.13 32.31 -20.08
CA GLU A 25 -8.35 32.88 -21.41
C GLU A 25 -9.45 32.13 -22.15
N LYS A 26 -9.45 30.79 -22.08
CA LYS A 26 -10.48 29.93 -22.67
C LYS A 26 -11.90 30.27 -22.19
N PHE A 27 -12.05 30.76 -20.97
CA PHE A 27 -13.34 31.15 -20.39
C PHE A 27 -13.59 32.66 -20.43
N GLU A 28 -12.77 33.41 -21.18
CA GLU A 28 -12.88 34.86 -21.33
C GLU A 28 -12.81 35.64 -20.00
N ILE A 29 -12.21 35.06 -18.96
CA ILE A 29 -12.02 35.72 -17.67
C ILE A 29 -10.79 36.63 -17.80
N ARG A 30 -11.04 37.93 -17.95
CA ARG A 30 -9.98 38.95 -18.13
C ARG A 30 -9.86 39.91 -16.94
N GLU A 31 -10.81 39.88 -16.02
CA GLU A 31 -10.79 40.76 -14.86
C GLU A 31 -9.67 40.35 -13.91
N LYS A 32 -8.65 41.21 -13.77
CA LYS A 32 -7.45 40.92 -12.99
C LYS A 32 -7.74 40.60 -11.52
N SER A 33 -8.69 41.31 -10.90
CA SER A 33 -9.13 41.07 -9.52
C SER A 33 -9.66 39.63 -9.32
N VAL A 34 -10.41 39.11 -10.28
CA VAL A 34 -10.98 37.76 -10.27
C VAL A 34 -9.87 36.72 -10.44
N ILE A 35 -8.98 36.94 -11.42
CA ILE A 35 -7.83 36.06 -11.67
C ILE A 35 -6.93 35.98 -10.42
N ASP A 36 -6.57 37.14 -9.85
CA ASP A 36 -5.74 37.22 -8.65
C ASP A 36 -6.41 36.54 -7.45
N LEU A 37 -7.72 36.71 -7.27
CA LEU A 37 -8.48 36.05 -6.21
C LEU A 37 -8.46 34.52 -6.37
N VAL A 38 -8.72 34.01 -7.58
CA VAL A 38 -8.72 32.57 -7.85
C VAL A 38 -7.35 31.98 -7.55
N ILE A 39 -6.27 32.58 -8.08
CA ILE A 39 -4.89 32.15 -7.83
C ILE A 39 -4.56 32.15 -6.33
N GLN A 40 -4.99 33.19 -5.58
CA GLN A 40 -4.79 33.25 -4.13
C GLN A 40 -5.52 32.11 -3.39
N LYS A 41 -6.76 31.80 -3.79
CA LYS A 41 -7.54 30.71 -3.17
C LYS A 41 -7.01 29.34 -3.55
N GLU A 42 -6.61 29.13 -4.80
CA GLU A 42 -5.95 27.90 -5.24
C GLU A 42 -4.64 27.65 -4.46
N LYS A 43 -3.82 28.69 -4.28
CA LYS A 43 -2.62 28.63 -3.44
C LYS A 43 -2.92 28.26 -1.99
N LEU A 44 -3.99 28.83 -1.42
CA LEU A 44 -4.45 28.47 -0.07
C LEU A 44 -4.89 27.00 -0.01
N ILE A 45 -5.68 26.54 -0.99
CA ILE A 45 -6.15 25.15 -1.08
C ILE A 45 -4.96 24.21 -1.17
N SER A 46 -4.00 24.46 -2.06
CA SER A 46 -2.79 23.63 -2.21
C SER A 46 -2.06 23.45 -0.89
N ARG A 47 -1.79 24.54 -0.16
CA ARG A 47 -1.10 24.48 1.14
C ARG A 47 -1.90 23.73 2.20
N LYS A 48 -3.23 23.84 2.19
CA LYS A 48 -4.10 23.13 3.13
C LYS A 48 -4.16 21.64 2.79
N LEU A 49 -4.17 21.29 1.51
CA LEU A 49 -4.11 19.90 1.05
C LEU A 49 -2.78 19.25 1.43
N ASP A 50 -1.65 19.95 1.32
CA ASP A 50 -0.35 19.41 1.75
C ASP A 50 -0.36 19.06 3.25
N LYS A 51 -0.83 19.97 4.10
CA LYS A 51 -0.96 19.72 5.54
C LYS A 51 -1.96 18.60 5.86
N TYR A 52 -3.05 18.53 5.12
CA TYR A 52 -4.02 17.45 5.24
C TYR A 52 -3.40 16.10 4.87
N ASN A 53 -2.59 16.05 3.81
CA ASN A 53 -1.89 14.84 3.37
C ASN A 53 -0.88 14.35 4.42
N GLU A 54 -0.13 15.27 5.04
CA GLU A 54 0.74 14.95 6.18
C GLU A 54 -0.07 14.36 7.35
N SER A 55 -1.17 15.04 7.73
CA SER A 55 -2.04 14.57 8.81
C SER A 55 -2.66 13.20 8.49
N LEU A 56 -3.01 12.95 7.22
CA LEU A 56 -3.55 11.66 6.77
C LEU A 56 -2.50 10.55 6.89
N PHE A 57 -1.24 10.83 6.56
CA PHE A 57 -0.14 9.89 6.80
C PHE A 57 -0.04 9.55 8.29
N ASP A 58 -0.01 10.55 9.16
CA ASP A 58 0.10 10.35 10.62
C ASP A 58 -1.08 9.55 11.18
N ILE A 59 -2.31 9.83 10.71
CA ILE A 59 -3.52 9.07 11.08
C ILE A 59 -3.38 7.60 10.64
N CYS A 60 -2.93 7.36 9.41
CA CYS A 60 -2.73 6.01 8.89
C CYS A 60 -1.69 5.22 9.71
N GLU A 61 -0.59 5.86 10.10
CA GLU A 61 0.47 5.28 10.93
C GLU A 61 -0.06 4.95 12.34
N ALA A 62 -0.71 5.90 13.01
CA ALA A 62 -1.27 5.69 14.34
C ALA A 62 -2.34 4.57 14.37
N ILE A 63 -3.22 4.51 13.36
CA ILE A 63 -4.22 3.44 13.25
C ILE A 63 -3.55 2.09 13.05
N TYR A 64 -2.47 2.02 12.25
CA TYR A 64 -1.73 0.78 12.05
C TYR A 64 -1.13 0.28 13.36
N ASP A 65 -0.43 1.14 14.10
CA ASP A 65 0.20 0.80 15.38
C ASP A 65 -0.81 0.30 16.41
N ILE A 66 -1.94 1.00 16.55
CA ILE A 66 -3.04 0.56 17.40
C ILE A 66 -3.58 -0.80 16.94
N SER A 67 -3.70 -1.02 15.62
CA SER A 67 -4.18 -2.29 15.10
C SER A 67 -3.24 -3.45 15.42
N VAL A 68 -1.93 -3.23 15.45
CA VAL A 68 -0.94 -4.26 15.79
C VAL A 68 -1.14 -4.69 17.26
N VAL A 69 -1.33 -3.73 18.16
CA VAL A 69 -1.51 -4.00 19.59
C VAL A 69 -2.87 -4.66 19.87
N LEU A 70 -3.96 -4.09 19.37
CA LEU A 70 -5.32 -4.51 19.75
C LEU A 70 -5.84 -5.75 19.00
N LYS A 71 -5.20 -6.13 17.88
CA LYS A 71 -5.50 -7.43 17.24
C LYS A 71 -5.03 -8.60 18.08
N ALA A 72 -3.97 -8.45 18.88
CA ALA A 72 -3.49 -9.50 19.77
C ALA A 72 -4.51 -9.84 20.88
N THR A 73 -5.31 -8.86 21.29
CA THR A 73 -6.36 -8.99 22.31
C THR A 73 -7.75 -9.13 21.72
N ASN A 74 -7.87 -9.22 20.39
CA ASN A 74 -9.14 -9.27 19.64
C ASN A 74 -10.11 -8.11 19.95
N SER A 75 -9.60 -6.97 20.45
CA SER A 75 -10.40 -5.81 20.90
C SER A 75 -10.35 -4.62 19.92
N PHE A 76 -9.68 -4.79 18.78
CA PHE A 76 -9.52 -3.72 17.79
C PHE A 76 -10.85 -3.20 17.23
N MET A 77 -11.85 -4.09 17.07
CA MET A 77 -13.18 -3.74 16.58
C MET A 77 -13.93 -2.83 17.54
N GLU A 78 -14.01 -3.24 18.81
CA GLU A 78 -14.66 -2.45 19.87
C GLU A 78 -14.01 -1.07 20.02
N TRP A 79 -12.68 -1.00 19.92
CA TRP A 79 -11.96 0.27 20.00
C TRP A 79 -12.35 1.25 18.89
N TYR A 80 -12.33 0.82 17.62
CA TYR A 80 -12.61 1.74 16.53
C TYR A 80 -14.09 2.14 16.51
N GLU A 81 -15.01 1.25 16.89
CA GLU A 81 -16.44 1.56 17.01
C GLU A 81 -16.70 2.55 18.14
N GLY A 82 -16.03 2.37 19.29
CA GLY A 82 -16.07 3.32 20.40
C GLY A 82 -15.51 4.71 20.05
N CYS A 83 -14.59 4.78 19.08
CA CYS A 83 -14.09 6.05 18.53
C CYS A 83 -15.01 6.66 17.45
N GLY A 84 -16.13 6.02 17.11
CA GLY A 84 -17.03 6.45 16.03
C GLY A 84 -16.50 6.20 14.61
N LEU A 85 -15.48 5.36 14.46
CA LEU A 85 -14.91 4.98 13.17
C LEU A 85 -15.64 3.75 12.61
N THR A 86 -15.77 3.68 11.29
CA THR A 86 -16.37 2.51 10.64
C THR A 86 -15.29 1.53 10.18
N LYS A 87 -15.68 0.26 10.05
CA LYS A 87 -14.83 -0.79 9.45
C LYS A 87 -14.28 -0.38 8.07
N ASP A 88 -15.09 0.29 7.25
CA ASP A 88 -14.68 0.74 5.92
C ASP A 88 -13.61 1.83 5.98
N MET A 89 -13.74 2.79 6.89
CA MET A 89 -12.72 3.82 7.13
C MET A 89 -11.40 3.17 7.58
N ILE A 90 -11.44 2.30 8.59
CA ILE A 90 -10.26 1.58 9.09
C ILE A 90 -9.61 0.75 7.98
N SER A 91 -10.40 0.02 7.19
CA SER A 91 -9.91 -0.76 6.05
C SER A 91 -9.18 0.13 5.04
N MET A 92 -9.72 1.32 4.75
CA MET A 92 -9.08 2.28 3.84
C MET A 92 -7.80 2.89 4.41
N TYR A 93 -7.78 3.26 5.69
CA TYR A 93 -6.57 3.77 6.34
C TYR A 93 -5.45 2.73 6.34
N LEU A 94 -5.76 1.47 6.65
CA LEU A 94 -4.76 0.39 6.65
C LEU A 94 -4.24 0.07 5.24
N LYS A 95 -5.11 0.09 4.21
CA LYS A 95 -4.70 -0.06 2.80
C LYS A 95 -3.82 1.09 2.32
N ARG A 96 -4.16 2.33 2.68
CA ARG A 96 -3.33 3.48 2.33
C ARG A 96 -1.98 3.43 3.08
N HIS A 97 -1.99 3.01 4.34
CA HIS A 97 -0.78 2.77 5.12
C HIS A 97 0.16 1.75 4.45
N SER A 98 -0.36 0.62 3.96
CA SER A 98 0.50 -0.37 3.28
C SER A 98 1.21 0.20 2.05
N LEU A 99 0.55 1.09 1.31
CA LEU A 99 1.17 1.78 0.17
C LEU A 99 2.27 2.76 0.62
N TYR A 100 2.10 3.45 1.75
CA TYR A 100 3.15 4.31 2.28
C TYR A 100 4.41 3.54 2.68
N GLN A 101 4.24 2.36 3.28
CA GLN A 101 5.36 1.49 3.65
C GLN A 101 6.07 0.92 2.42
N GLU A 102 5.31 0.57 1.38
CA GLU A 102 5.84 0.04 0.13
C GLU A 102 6.59 1.12 -0.68
N PHE A 103 6.10 2.37 -0.67
CA PHE A 103 6.66 3.47 -1.46
C PHE A 103 6.87 4.75 -0.62
N PRO A 104 7.83 4.76 0.33
CA PRO A 104 8.02 5.86 1.29
C PRO A 104 8.44 7.19 0.64
N ASN A 105 9.03 7.15 -0.56
CA ASN A 105 9.41 8.35 -1.32
C ASN A 105 8.22 9.01 -2.04
N TYR A 106 7.03 8.38 -2.00
CA TYR A 106 5.85 8.80 -2.75
C TYR A 106 4.66 9.17 -1.84
N LYS A 107 4.91 9.48 -0.56
CA LYS A 107 3.87 9.83 0.43
C LYS A 107 2.86 10.87 -0.06
N SER A 108 3.32 11.99 -0.60
CA SER A 108 2.44 13.07 -1.09
C SER A 108 1.51 12.57 -2.22
N PHE A 109 2.05 11.79 -3.16
CA PHE A 109 1.25 11.20 -4.23
C PHE A 109 0.21 10.21 -3.69
N ILE A 110 0.61 9.31 -2.79
CA ILE A 110 -0.29 8.30 -2.20
C ILE A 110 -1.41 8.96 -1.38
N SER A 111 -1.09 10.04 -0.67
CA SER A 111 -2.06 10.81 0.12
C SER A 111 -3.15 11.43 -0.76
N ALA A 112 -2.76 11.90 -1.95
CA ALA A 112 -3.66 12.50 -2.92
C ALA A 112 -4.54 11.47 -3.67
N LEU A 113 -4.29 10.16 -3.52
CA LEU A 113 -5.10 9.13 -4.17
C LEU A 113 -6.50 9.04 -3.57
N THR A 114 -7.49 8.96 -4.45
CA THR A 114 -8.86 8.65 -4.06
C THR A 114 -8.95 7.26 -3.41
N ASP A 115 -9.96 7.05 -2.58
CA ASP A 115 -10.19 5.74 -1.96
C ASP A 115 -10.40 4.63 -3.00
N SER A 116 -11.00 4.96 -4.15
CA SER A 116 -11.18 4.01 -5.25
C SER A 116 -9.83 3.60 -5.87
N ALA A 117 -8.93 4.55 -6.11
CA ALA A 117 -7.58 4.26 -6.60
C ALA A 117 -6.78 3.40 -5.60
N VAL A 118 -6.85 3.72 -4.30
CA VAL A 118 -6.21 2.92 -3.24
C VAL A 118 -6.78 1.49 -3.22
N LYS A 119 -8.11 1.32 -3.34
CA LYS A 119 -8.75 -0.02 -3.41
C LYS A 119 -8.27 -0.83 -4.61
N ILE A 120 -8.10 -0.20 -5.78
CA ILE A 120 -7.58 -0.86 -6.99
C ILE A 120 -6.14 -1.29 -6.77
N LEU A 121 -5.27 -0.40 -6.28
CA LEU A 121 -3.84 -0.69 -6.10
C LEU A 121 -3.58 -1.77 -5.06
N THR A 122 -4.38 -1.79 -4.00
CA THR A 122 -4.29 -2.79 -2.92
C THR A 122 -5.08 -4.07 -3.21
N ASN A 123 -5.58 -4.23 -4.44
CA ASN A 123 -6.19 -5.48 -4.84
C ASN A 123 -5.14 -6.61 -4.84
N LYS A 124 -5.52 -7.78 -4.31
CA LYS A 124 -4.66 -8.97 -4.22
C LYS A 124 -4.07 -9.42 -5.57
N ASP A 125 -4.78 -9.13 -6.67
CA ASP A 125 -4.38 -9.52 -8.02
C ASP A 125 -3.48 -8.46 -8.70
N VAL A 126 -3.18 -7.36 -8.01
CA VAL A 126 -2.22 -6.34 -8.47
C VAL A 126 -0.86 -6.64 -7.84
N THR A 127 0.14 -6.86 -8.68
CA THR A 127 1.52 -7.13 -8.25
C THR A 127 2.24 -5.85 -7.81
N TYR A 128 3.37 -6.02 -7.11
CA TYR A 128 4.28 -4.93 -6.74
C TYR A 128 4.71 -4.13 -7.96
N ASP A 129 5.18 -4.79 -9.03
CA ASP A 129 5.68 -4.13 -10.25
C ASP A 129 4.60 -3.25 -10.90
N ASN A 130 3.35 -3.73 -10.91
CA ASN A 130 2.23 -2.96 -11.43
C ASN A 130 1.97 -1.69 -10.58
N ARG A 131 2.04 -1.79 -9.25
CA ARG A 131 1.91 -0.62 -8.36
C ARG A 131 3.06 0.36 -8.55
N LEU A 132 4.30 -0.14 -8.64
CA LEU A 132 5.48 0.68 -8.86
C LEU A 132 5.35 1.51 -10.15
N MET A 133 4.89 0.90 -11.25
CA MET A 133 4.65 1.63 -12.50
C MET A 133 3.62 2.77 -12.36
N ILE A 134 2.54 2.56 -11.60
CA ILE A 134 1.53 3.60 -11.35
C ILE A 134 2.14 4.76 -10.54
N VAL A 135 2.88 4.42 -9.49
CA VAL A 135 3.52 5.37 -8.59
C VAL A 135 4.61 6.18 -9.29
N ASP A 136 5.49 5.53 -10.06
CA ASP A 136 6.56 6.18 -10.83
C ASP A 136 6.01 7.12 -11.90
N LYS A 137 4.93 6.73 -12.58
CA LYS A 137 4.25 7.58 -13.57
C LYS A 137 3.37 8.66 -12.96
N ARG A 138 3.20 8.68 -11.62
CA ARG A 138 2.29 9.57 -10.88
C ARG A 138 0.88 9.58 -11.46
N MET A 139 0.37 8.42 -11.87
CA MET A 139 -0.96 8.29 -12.43
C MET A 139 -2.00 8.37 -11.29
N SER A 140 -2.68 9.51 -11.15
CA SER A 140 -3.63 9.77 -10.06
C SER A 140 -5.10 9.55 -10.47
N ASN A 141 -5.40 9.57 -11.76
CA ASN A 141 -6.75 9.36 -12.26
C ASN A 141 -7.18 7.89 -12.06
N THR A 142 -8.30 7.69 -11.38
CA THR A 142 -8.80 6.35 -11.05
C THR A 142 -9.16 5.51 -12.28
N GLN A 143 -9.72 6.13 -13.32
CA GLN A 143 -10.11 5.45 -14.54
C GLN A 143 -8.86 5.00 -15.33
N ASP A 144 -7.87 5.87 -15.46
CA ASP A 144 -6.61 5.54 -16.13
C ASP A 144 -5.87 4.40 -15.40
N ILE A 145 -5.82 4.46 -14.07
CA ILE A 145 -5.24 3.38 -13.24
C ILE A 145 -5.97 2.06 -13.50
N LYS A 146 -7.31 2.10 -13.52
CA LYS A 146 -8.14 0.92 -13.74
C LYS A 146 -7.88 0.32 -15.12
N GLU A 147 -7.90 1.13 -16.17
CA GLU A 147 -7.67 0.69 -17.55
C GLU A 147 -6.26 0.11 -17.73
N PHE A 148 -5.25 0.73 -17.12
CA PHE A 148 -3.88 0.24 -17.15
C PHE A 148 -3.73 -1.11 -16.44
N LEU A 149 -4.37 -1.27 -15.28
CA LEU A 149 -4.21 -2.46 -14.45
C LEU A 149 -5.13 -3.61 -14.84
N GLN A 150 -6.26 -3.36 -15.49
CA GLN A 150 -7.21 -4.38 -15.91
C GLN A 150 -6.55 -5.56 -16.65
N PRO A 151 -5.75 -5.36 -17.72
CA PRO A 151 -5.10 -6.47 -18.43
C PRO A 151 -4.05 -7.17 -17.56
N CYS A 152 -3.41 -6.46 -16.63
CA CYS A 152 -2.45 -7.06 -15.70
C CYS A 152 -3.15 -7.96 -14.67
N ILE A 153 -4.26 -7.50 -14.09
CA ILE A 153 -5.09 -8.26 -13.14
C ILE A 153 -5.62 -9.54 -13.80
N GLU A 154 -6.07 -9.45 -15.05
CA GLU A 154 -6.55 -10.62 -15.81
C GLU A 154 -5.44 -11.65 -16.03
N LYS A 155 -4.24 -11.21 -16.44
CA LYS A 155 -3.06 -12.10 -16.56
C LYS A 155 -2.71 -12.75 -15.24
N THR A 156 -2.66 -11.99 -14.15
CA THR A 156 -2.36 -12.53 -12.82
C THR A 156 -3.39 -13.59 -12.41
N LYS A 157 -4.69 -13.35 -12.63
CA LYS A 157 -5.75 -14.34 -12.37
C LYS A 157 -5.61 -15.61 -13.21
N GLU A 158 -5.17 -15.50 -14.46
CA GLU A 158 -4.91 -16.66 -15.32
C GLU A 158 -3.66 -17.45 -14.90
N GLU A 159 -2.61 -16.76 -14.46
CA GLU A 159 -1.40 -17.39 -13.95
C GLU A 159 -1.67 -18.22 -12.69
N PHE A 160 -2.52 -17.74 -11.79
CA PHE A 160 -2.94 -18.50 -10.59
C PHE A 160 -3.92 -19.65 -10.88
N LYS A 161 -4.57 -19.69 -12.06
CA LYS A 161 -5.43 -20.81 -12.47
C LYS A 161 -4.67 -21.95 -13.13
N LYS A 162 -3.50 -21.67 -13.71
CA LYS A 162 -2.64 -22.70 -14.27
C LYS A 162 -1.83 -23.28 -13.12
N GLU A 163 -1.73 -24.61 -13.03
CA GLU A 163 -0.69 -25.26 -12.23
C GLU A 163 0.68 -24.91 -12.83
N ILE A 164 1.14 -23.69 -12.56
CA ILE A 164 2.51 -23.30 -12.87
C ILE A 164 3.35 -23.95 -11.79
N PRO A 165 4.31 -24.84 -12.14
CA PRO A 165 5.20 -25.39 -11.15
C PRO A 165 5.91 -24.23 -10.47
N PHE A 166 5.64 -24.06 -9.16
CA PHE A 166 6.14 -22.98 -8.31
C PHE A 166 7.67 -22.82 -8.40
N PHE A 167 8.36 -23.88 -8.82
CA PHE A 167 9.79 -23.92 -9.00
C PHE A 167 10.23 -24.46 -10.37
N ASN A 168 11.04 -23.69 -11.10
CA ASN A 168 11.63 -24.14 -12.37
C ASN A 168 12.87 -25.03 -12.12
N THR A 169 12.65 -26.34 -12.01
CA THR A 169 13.70 -27.35 -11.79
C THR A 169 14.78 -27.37 -12.89
N LYS A 170 14.50 -26.89 -14.11
CA LYS A 170 15.49 -26.79 -15.20
C LYS A 170 16.57 -25.74 -14.90
N ARG A 171 16.23 -24.64 -14.21
CA ARG A 171 17.21 -23.62 -13.79
C ARG A 171 18.15 -24.15 -12.71
N ILE A 172 17.64 -24.89 -11.72
CA ILE A 172 18.47 -25.55 -10.70
C ILE A 172 19.48 -26.49 -11.36
N LYS A 173 19.04 -27.32 -12.32
CA LYS A 173 19.95 -28.23 -13.05
C LYS A 173 21.06 -27.48 -13.79
N LYS A 174 20.76 -26.31 -14.38
CA LYS A 174 21.78 -25.45 -15.02
C LYS A 174 22.73 -24.84 -14.00
N MET A 175 22.25 -24.40 -12.84
CA MET A 175 23.11 -23.89 -11.76
C MET A 175 24.07 -24.96 -11.27
N LYS A 176 23.60 -26.19 -11.00
CA LYS A 176 24.45 -27.33 -10.61
C LYS A 176 25.60 -27.56 -11.58
N LYS A 177 25.32 -27.57 -12.90
CA LYS A 177 26.36 -27.73 -13.94
C LYS A 177 27.36 -26.57 -14.03
N ARG A 178 27.02 -25.39 -13.51
CA ARG A 178 27.91 -24.22 -13.51
C ARG A 178 28.79 -24.18 -12.28
N VAL A 179 28.36 -24.78 -11.16
CA VAL A 179 29.18 -24.89 -9.95
C VAL A 179 30.52 -25.57 -10.26
N ASP A 180 30.50 -26.62 -11.09
CA ASP A 180 31.70 -27.36 -11.50
C ASP A 180 32.68 -26.55 -12.39
N LYS A 181 32.29 -25.34 -12.84
CA LYS A 181 33.08 -24.48 -13.73
C LYS A 181 33.56 -23.19 -13.07
N ILE A 182 33.31 -23.02 -11.77
CA ILE A 182 33.74 -21.84 -11.02
C ILE A 182 35.19 -22.05 -10.57
N GLU A 183 36.09 -21.21 -11.06
CA GLU A 183 37.52 -21.26 -10.72
C GLU A 183 37.92 -20.13 -9.75
N ASP A 184 37.13 -19.06 -9.66
CA ASP A 184 37.41 -17.91 -8.78
C ASP A 184 36.80 -18.08 -7.36
N PRO A 185 37.62 -18.09 -6.29
CA PRO A 185 37.16 -18.15 -4.91
C PRO A 185 36.25 -16.98 -4.48
N LYS A 186 36.42 -15.78 -5.08
CA LYS A 186 35.58 -14.62 -4.74
C LYS A 186 34.17 -14.74 -5.33
N GLU A 187 34.08 -15.19 -6.58
CA GLU A 187 32.80 -15.53 -7.22
C GLU A 187 32.07 -16.63 -6.47
N LEU A 188 32.79 -17.68 -6.04
CA LEU A 188 32.23 -18.77 -5.24
C LEU A 188 31.59 -18.25 -3.94
N LYS A 189 32.30 -17.41 -3.19
CA LYS A 189 31.80 -16.84 -1.93
C LYS A 189 30.55 -15.98 -2.15
N SER A 190 30.56 -15.11 -3.16
CA SER A 190 29.40 -14.28 -3.52
C SER A 190 28.16 -15.11 -3.89
N LEU A 191 28.35 -16.22 -4.61
CA LEU A 191 27.26 -17.13 -4.98
C LEU A 191 26.72 -17.91 -3.77
N VAL A 192 27.59 -18.34 -2.86
CA VAL A 192 27.19 -18.98 -1.60
C VAL A 192 26.33 -18.03 -0.76
N ASP A 193 26.74 -16.78 -0.61
CA ASP A 193 25.97 -15.77 0.14
C ASP A 193 24.60 -15.52 -0.48
N LYS A 194 24.53 -15.38 -1.81
CA LYS A 194 23.25 -15.24 -2.54
C LYS A 194 22.34 -16.45 -2.38
N ILE A 195 22.89 -17.67 -2.50
CA ILE A 195 22.13 -18.90 -2.26
C ILE A 195 21.62 -18.97 -0.81
N SER A 196 22.42 -18.52 0.16
CA SER A 196 22.00 -18.47 1.56
C SER A 196 20.84 -17.51 1.78
N ILE A 197 20.78 -16.39 1.06
CA ILE A 197 19.64 -15.45 1.09
C ILE A 197 18.39 -16.15 0.53
N TYR A 198 18.48 -16.72 -0.68
CA TYR A 198 17.33 -17.41 -1.29
C TYR A 198 16.84 -18.59 -0.44
N LYS A 199 17.73 -19.30 0.26
CA LYS A 199 17.34 -20.37 1.18
C LYS A 199 16.49 -19.84 2.35
N LYS A 200 16.78 -18.64 2.87
CA LYS A 200 15.97 -18.01 3.92
C LYS A 200 14.60 -17.62 3.39
N GLU A 201 14.54 -16.93 2.24
CA GLU A 201 13.28 -16.52 1.61
C GLU A 201 12.38 -17.71 1.28
N ILE A 202 12.94 -18.79 0.70
CA ILE A 202 12.19 -20.01 0.40
C ILE A 202 11.63 -20.65 1.68
N LYS A 203 12.40 -20.64 2.78
CA LYS A 203 11.95 -21.18 4.07
C LYS A 203 10.83 -20.35 4.68
N GLU A 204 10.87 -19.03 4.53
CA GLU A 204 9.78 -18.14 4.96
C GLU A 204 8.51 -18.40 4.15
N ILE A 205 8.63 -18.57 2.83
CA ILE A 205 7.51 -18.97 1.97
C ILE A 205 6.92 -20.32 2.41
N GLU A 206 7.76 -21.31 2.71
CA GLU A 206 7.31 -22.61 3.22
C GLU A 206 6.50 -22.47 4.51
N GLN A 207 6.92 -21.59 5.41
CA GLN A 207 6.20 -21.32 6.66
C GLN A 207 4.85 -20.66 6.40
N LEU A 208 4.80 -19.65 5.52
CA LEU A 208 3.55 -18.99 5.12
C LEU A 208 2.55 -19.96 4.49
N LEU A 209 3.03 -20.93 3.71
CA LEU A 209 2.18 -21.98 3.13
C LEU A 209 1.59 -22.89 4.21
N LYS A 210 2.39 -23.33 5.19
CA LYS A 210 1.93 -24.14 6.33
C LYS A 210 0.92 -23.41 7.20
N ASP A 211 1.13 -22.12 7.43
CA ASP A 211 0.21 -21.30 8.21
C ASP A 211 -1.12 -21.14 7.46
N LYS A 212 -1.08 -21.00 6.12
CA LYS A 212 -2.26 -21.02 5.27
C LYS A 212 -3.00 -22.35 5.29
N GLU A 213 -2.30 -23.48 5.25
CA GLU A 213 -2.92 -24.81 5.37
C GLU A 213 -3.69 -24.95 6.70
N LYS A 214 -3.09 -24.54 7.81
CA LYS A 214 -3.75 -24.52 9.13
C LYS A 214 -4.97 -23.61 9.17
N GLU A 215 -4.93 -22.46 8.52
CA GLU A 215 -6.11 -21.58 8.38
C GLU A 215 -7.25 -22.25 7.60
N PHE A 216 -6.96 -23.11 6.62
CA PHE A 216 -7.96 -23.88 5.89
C PHE A 216 -8.52 -25.05 6.72
N GLU A 217 -7.68 -25.76 7.47
CA GLU A 217 -8.10 -26.85 8.37
C GLU A 217 -9.00 -26.31 9.49
N ASN A 218 -8.65 -25.18 10.09
CA ASN A 218 -9.41 -24.56 11.18
C ASN A 218 -10.77 -24.00 10.74
N LYS A 219 -11.00 -23.76 9.44
CA LYS A 219 -12.32 -23.37 8.92
C LYS A 219 -13.33 -24.52 8.93
N ASN A 220 -12.87 -25.78 8.90
CA ASN A 220 -13.74 -26.96 8.92
C ASN A 220 -13.99 -27.52 10.34
N ASN A 221 -13.31 -27.00 11.37
CA ASN A 221 -13.47 -27.44 12.76
C ASN A 221 -14.52 -26.66 13.58
N LEU A 222 -15.32 -25.79 12.95
CA LEU A 222 -16.41 -25.04 13.61
C LEU A 222 -17.77 -25.77 13.61
N GLN A 223 -17.81 -27.07 13.33
CA GLN A 223 -18.98 -27.89 13.61
C GLN A 223 -18.71 -28.81 14.80
N ILE A 224 -18.98 -28.31 16.00
CA ILE A 224 -19.34 -29.19 17.12
C ILE A 224 -20.73 -28.77 17.57
N GLU A 225 -21.61 -29.77 17.46
CA GLU A 225 -23.01 -29.80 17.82
C GLU A 225 -23.24 -29.37 19.27
N TYR A 226 -24.28 -28.59 19.50
CA TYR A 226 -24.86 -28.43 20.84
C TYR A 226 -25.66 -29.70 21.15
N ASN A 227 -24.99 -30.76 21.57
CA ASN A 227 -25.64 -31.89 22.26
C ASN A 227 -25.78 -31.48 23.73
N GLY A 228 -26.93 -30.89 24.05
CA GLY A 228 -27.36 -30.71 25.43
C GLY A 228 -27.88 -32.03 25.95
N ASP A 229 -26.99 -32.82 26.55
CA ASP A 229 -27.37 -34.02 27.28
C ASP A 229 -27.99 -33.65 28.65
N GLU A 230 -29.22 -34.13 28.80
CA GLU A 230 -29.70 -34.96 29.91
C GLU A 230 -29.92 -34.38 31.32
N ASN A 231 -31.20 -34.50 31.74
CA ASN A 231 -31.67 -35.11 33.01
C ASN A 231 -31.40 -34.30 34.31
N GLU A 232 -32.27 -34.24 35.32
CA GLU A 232 -33.36 -35.10 35.79
C GLU A 232 -34.10 -34.36 36.94
N ASN A 233 -35.38 -34.71 37.14
CA ASN A 233 -36.11 -34.80 38.43
C ASN A 233 -36.08 -33.65 39.46
N ASP A 234 -37.21 -32.93 39.56
CA ASP A 234 -38.18 -33.06 40.68
C ASP A 234 -39.56 -32.54 40.26
#